data_AF-A0A4R3N728-F1
#
_entry.id   AF-A0A4R3N728-F1
#
_cell.length_a   1.000
_cell.length_b   1.000
_cell.length_c   1.000
_cell.angle_alpha   90.00
_cell.angle_beta   90.00
_cell.angle_gamma   90.00
#
_symmetry.space_group_name_H-M   'P 1'
#
loop_
_entity.id
_entity.type
_entity.pdbx_description
1 polymer ?
#
loop_
_entity_poly.entity_id
_entity_poly.type
_entity_poly.pdbx_seq_one_letter_code
_entity_poly.pdbx_strand_id
1 'polypeptide(L)'
;MADFCRDCRCTAPEGARAHAILDALARDDLDAALRLGLLDAPPCTACAPACRQRLQDARTARLRALAARERHRARRARLQRIAAQRAAARGATISAPAATNPASTAPGSTLPPAAAAALARALEKAQARRP
;
A
#
# COMPACT_ATOMS: atom_id res chain seq x y z
N MET A 1 5.44 25.76 -26.01
CA MET A 1 6.21 24.52 -25.76
C MET A 1 7.60 24.96 -25.33
N ALA A 2 8.31 24.19 -24.48
CA ALA A 2 9.66 24.57 -24.10
C ALA A 2 10.60 24.23 -25.27
N ASP A 3 11.04 25.25 -26.00
CA ASP A 3 11.92 25.08 -27.17
C ASP A 3 13.38 24.80 -26.78
N PHE A 4 13.72 24.98 -25.50
CA PHE A 4 15.02 24.68 -24.93
C PHE A 4 14.91 24.21 -23.49
N CYS A 5 15.93 23.49 -23.03
CA CYS A 5 16.07 23.08 -21.64
C CYS A 5 16.48 24.28 -20.78
N ARG A 6 15.65 24.70 -19.81
CA ARG A 6 16.00 25.84 -18.94
C ARG A 6 17.20 25.58 -18.04
N ASP A 7 17.45 24.31 -17.68
CA ASP A 7 18.52 23.92 -16.76
C ASP A 7 19.91 23.91 -17.42
N CYS A 8 20.02 23.50 -18.69
CA CYS A 8 21.32 23.40 -19.39
C CYS A 8 21.38 24.14 -20.73
N ARG A 9 20.34 24.88 -21.11
CA ARG A 9 20.20 25.63 -22.38
C ARG A 9 20.31 24.78 -23.65
N CYS A 10 20.14 23.46 -23.55
CA CYS A 10 20.07 22.57 -24.71
C CYS A 10 18.87 22.93 -25.61
N THR A 11 19.12 23.07 -26.91
CA THR A 11 18.11 23.40 -27.95
C THR A 11 17.83 22.23 -28.90
N ALA A 12 18.32 21.03 -28.57
CA ALA A 12 18.18 19.86 -29.42
C ALA A 12 16.69 19.49 -29.62
N PRO A 13 16.19 19.48 -30.88
CA PRO A 13 14.76 19.31 -31.16
C PRO A 13 14.24 17.92 -30.77
N GLU A 14 15.09 16.88 -30.86
CA GLU A 14 14.74 15.53 -30.40
C GLU A 14 14.48 15.46 -28.88
N GLY A 15 14.99 16.45 -28.14
CA GLY A 15 14.81 16.59 -26.69
C GLY A 15 13.58 17.39 -26.27
N ALA A 16 12.78 17.93 -27.18
CA ALA A 16 11.69 18.88 -26.87
C ALA A 16 10.72 18.36 -25.80
N ARG A 17 10.39 17.07 -25.81
CA ARG A 17 9.54 16.46 -24.77
C ARG A 17 10.22 16.43 -23.40
N ALA A 18 11.50 16.04 -23.33
CA ALA A 18 12.25 16.06 -22.10
C ALA A 18 12.42 17.48 -21.55
N HIS A 19 12.60 18.47 -22.43
CA HIS A 19 12.67 19.89 -22.05
C HIS A 19 11.35 20.38 -21.45
N ALA A 20 10.21 20.06 -22.08
CA ALA A 20 8.90 20.42 -21.57
C ALA A 20 8.59 19.77 -20.21
N ILE A 21 9.02 18.53 -20.00
CA ILE A 21 8.88 17.83 -18.71
C ILE A 21 9.75 18.50 -17.64
N LEU A 22 11.02 18.79 -17.94
CA LEU A 22 11.91 19.48 -17.00
C LEU A 22 11.38 20.87 -16.63
N ASP A 23 10.79 21.60 -17.58
CA ASP A 23 10.15 22.89 -17.30
C ASP A 23 8.92 22.74 -16.38
N ALA A 24 8.09 21.71 -16.59
CA ALA A 24 6.97 21.42 -15.70
C ALA A 24 7.45 21.03 -14.29
N LEU A 25 8.50 20.21 -14.18
CA LEU A 25 9.11 19.84 -12.91
C LEU A 25 9.73 21.03 -12.18
N ALA A 26 10.37 21.97 -12.90
CA ALA A 26 10.93 23.19 -12.30
C ALA A 26 9.86 24.13 -11.74
N ARG A 27 8.60 24.00 -12.21
CA ARG A 27 7.43 24.73 -11.70
C ARG A 27 6.63 23.93 -10.67
N ASP A 28 7.15 22.80 -10.20
CA ASP A 28 6.46 21.84 -9.33
C ASP A 28 5.10 21.36 -9.90
N ASP A 29 4.90 21.47 -11.21
CA ASP A 29 3.68 21.07 -11.91
C ASP A 29 3.78 19.61 -12.36
N LEU A 30 3.62 18.72 -11.38
CA LEU A 30 3.73 17.28 -11.58
C LEU A 30 2.64 16.75 -12.54
N ASP A 31 1.45 17.35 -12.54
CA ASP A 31 0.35 16.92 -13.39
C ASP A 31 0.62 17.28 -14.86
N ALA A 32 1.18 18.45 -15.14
CA ALA A 32 1.69 18.75 -16.48
C ALA A 32 2.82 17.79 -16.89
N ALA A 33 3.78 17.51 -16.01
CA ALA A 33 4.86 16.57 -16.29
C ALA A 33 4.33 15.17 -16.64
N LEU A 34 3.30 14.69 -15.92
CA LEU A 34 2.64 13.41 -16.20
C LEU A 34 1.89 13.43 -17.52
N ARG A 35 1.14 14.50 -17.84
CA ARG A 35 0.46 14.65 -19.15
C ARG A 35 1.44 14.66 -20.32
N LEU A 36 2.64 15.19 -20.11
CA LEU A 36 3.73 15.19 -21.09
C LEU A 36 4.46 13.83 -21.20
N GLY A 37 4.10 12.85 -20.37
CA GLY A 37 4.64 11.50 -20.42
C GLY A 37 5.90 11.28 -19.58
N LEU A 38 6.03 11.93 -18.41
CA LEU A 38 7.17 11.74 -17.48
C LEU A 38 7.58 10.27 -17.27
N LEU A 39 6.64 9.33 -17.29
CA LEU A 39 6.90 7.92 -17.06
C LEU A 39 7.54 7.19 -18.24
N ASP A 40 7.40 7.70 -19.47
CA ASP A 40 7.78 7.02 -20.70
C ASP A 40 8.70 7.88 -21.60
N ALA A 41 8.87 9.15 -21.27
CA ALA A 41 9.68 10.06 -22.06
C ALA A 41 11.16 9.65 -22.06
N PRO A 42 11.80 9.51 -23.23
CA PRO A 42 13.23 9.27 -23.31
C PRO A 42 13.99 10.53 -22.82
N PRO A 43 15.15 10.36 -22.15
CA PRO A 43 16.00 11.49 -21.84
C PRO A 43 16.62 12.09 -23.11
N CYS A 44 16.83 13.40 -23.12
CA CYS A 44 17.59 14.04 -24.19
C CYS A 44 19.08 13.66 -24.07
N THR A 45 19.66 13.10 -25.13
CA THR A 45 21.07 12.68 -25.18
C THR A 45 22.04 13.88 -25.22
N ALA A 46 21.63 14.98 -25.85
CA ALA A 46 22.40 16.23 -25.95
C ALA A 46 22.39 17.07 -24.66
N CYS A 47 21.48 16.80 -23.71
CA CYS A 47 21.42 17.52 -22.44
C CYS A 47 22.67 17.28 -21.56
N ALA A 48 22.88 18.15 -20.57
CA ALA A 48 23.88 17.89 -19.53
C ALA A 48 23.50 16.62 -18.71
N PRO A 49 24.49 15.87 -18.18
CA PRO A 49 24.23 14.71 -17.34
C PRO A 49 23.29 15.00 -16.16
N ALA A 50 23.43 16.17 -15.52
CA ALA A 50 22.58 16.59 -14.41
C ALA A 50 21.09 16.70 -14.81
N CYS A 51 20.77 17.18 -16.02
CA CYS A 51 19.39 17.29 -16.48
C CYS A 51 18.77 15.92 -16.77
N ARG A 52 19.55 15.01 -17.37
CA ARG A 52 19.13 13.61 -17.54
C ARG A 52 18.88 12.95 -16.18
N GLN A 53 19.77 13.17 -15.22
CA GLN A 53 19.64 12.62 -13.87
C GLN A 53 18.37 13.13 -13.18
N ARG A 54 18.10 14.44 -13.23
CA ARG A 54 16.86 15.02 -12.67
C ARG A 54 15.60 14.37 -13.23
N LEU A 55 15.55 14.17 -14.55
CA LEU A 55 14.41 13.50 -15.19
C LEU A 55 14.27 12.05 -14.70
N GLN A 56 15.38 11.31 -14.61
CA GLN A 56 15.41 9.93 -14.12
C GLN A 56 15.01 9.82 -12.64
N ASP A 57 15.46 10.75 -11.81
CA ASP A 57 15.13 10.81 -10.39
C ASP A 57 13.64 11.08 -10.20
N ALA A 58 13.08 12.06 -10.92
CA ALA A 58 11.65 12.37 -10.90
C ALA A 58 10.80 11.15 -11.34
N ARG A 59 11.21 10.47 -12.42
CA ARG A 59 10.56 9.23 -12.89
C ARG A 59 10.61 8.14 -11.82
N THR A 60 11.78 7.90 -11.25
CA THR A 60 12.00 6.86 -10.22
C THR A 60 11.19 7.13 -8.96
N ALA A 61 11.21 8.38 -8.48
CA ALA A 61 10.42 8.82 -7.34
C ALA A 61 8.92 8.57 -7.59
N ARG A 62 8.45 8.89 -8.80
CA ARG A 62 7.03 8.68 -9.15
C ARG A 62 6.66 7.20 -9.19
N LEU A 63 7.46 6.36 -9.83
CA LEU A 63 7.22 4.91 -9.87
C LEU A 63 7.19 4.30 -8.47
N ARG A 64 8.12 4.70 -7.59
CA ARG A 64 8.13 4.28 -6.18
C ARG A 64 6.84 4.67 -5.46
N ALA A 65 6.36 5.88 -5.67
CA ALA A 65 5.10 6.36 -5.07
C ALA A 65 3.88 5.57 -5.57
N LEU A 66 3.81 5.25 -6.87
CA LEU A 66 2.73 4.44 -7.44
C LEU A 66 2.73 3.03 -6.87
N ALA A 67 3.89 2.36 -6.84
CA ALA A 67 4.04 1.04 -6.24
C ALA A 67 3.62 1.02 -4.76
N ALA A 68 3.92 2.09 -4.00
CA ALA A 68 3.48 2.21 -2.61
C ALA A 68 1.94 2.31 -2.49
N ARG A 69 1.29 3.06 -3.38
CA ARG A 69 -0.17 3.17 -3.43
C ARG A 69 -0.82 1.83 -3.77
N GLU A 70 -0.25 1.07 -4.70
CA GLU A 70 -0.70 -0.28 -5.04
C GLU A 70 -0.59 -1.25 -3.86
N ARG A 71 0.55 -1.27 -3.16
CA ARG A 71 0.69 -2.08 -1.93
C ARG A 71 -0.38 -1.72 -0.88
N HIS A 72 -0.65 -0.43 -0.71
CA HIS A 72 -1.69 0.03 0.21
C HIS A 72 -3.09 -0.44 -0.22
N ARG A 73 -3.44 -0.30 -1.50
CA ARG A 73 -4.72 -0.80 -2.06
C ARG A 73 -4.87 -2.30 -1.88
N ALA A 74 -3.82 -3.08 -2.18
CA ALA A 74 -3.81 -4.53 -2.00
C ALA A 74 -4.02 -4.94 -0.53
N ARG A 75 -3.33 -4.25 0.40
CA ARG A 75 -3.52 -4.46 1.84
C ARG A 75 -4.96 -4.15 2.26
N ARG A 76 -5.53 -3.04 1.80
CA ARG A 76 -6.93 -2.66 2.08
C ARG A 76 -7.91 -3.72 1.58
N ALA A 77 -7.77 -4.17 0.33
CA ALA A 77 -8.61 -5.21 -0.24
C ALA A 77 -8.52 -6.53 0.55
N ARG A 78 -7.32 -6.91 1.01
CA ARG A 78 -7.14 -8.09 1.89
C ARG A 78 -7.89 -7.92 3.21
N LEU A 79 -7.74 -6.78 3.87
CA LEU A 79 -8.41 -6.53 5.15
C LEU A 79 -9.93 -6.48 5.01
N GLN A 80 -10.45 -5.90 3.92
CA GLN A 80 -11.88 -5.89 3.61
C GLN A 80 -12.42 -7.31 3.45
N ARG A 81 -11.71 -8.20 2.74
CA ARG A 81 -12.10 -9.62 2.62
C ARG A 81 -12.16 -10.33 3.97
N ILE A 82 -11.14 -10.14 4.82
CA ILE A 82 -11.11 -10.74 6.17
C ILE A 82 -12.26 -10.19 7.03
N ALA A 83 -12.53 -8.88 6.96
CA ALA A 83 -13.62 -8.25 7.69
C ALA A 83 -14.99 -8.80 7.25
N ALA A 84 -15.21 -8.96 5.94
CA ALA A 84 -16.43 -9.54 5.39
C ALA A 84 -16.62 -11.00 5.82
N GLN A 85 -15.57 -11.83 5.75
CA GLN A 85 -15.60 -13.22 6.23
C GLN A 85 -15.98 -13.30 7.71
N ARG A 86 -15.37 -12.45 8.55
CA ARG A 86 -15.68 -12.41 9.99
C ARG A 86 -17.10 -11.93 10.27
N ALA A 87 -17.60 -10.96 9.50
CA ALA A 87 -18.98 -10.49 9.62
C ALA A 87 -19.98 -11.59 9.23
N ALA A 88 -19.72 -12.30 8.13
CA ALA A 88 -20.53 -13.45 7.70
C ALA A 88 -20.55 -14.58 8.73
N ALA A 89 -19.38 -14.92 9.30
CA ALA A 89 -19.30 -15.93 10.36
C ALA A 89 -20.12 -15.54 11.61
N ARG A 90 -20.07 -14.26 12.03
CA ARG A 90 -20.91 -13.76 13.13
C ARG A 90 -22.40 -13.80 12.80
N GLY A 91 -22.79 -13.44 11.57
CA GLY A 91 -24.18 -13.55 11.12
C GLY A 91 -24.68 -14.99 11.11
N ALA A 92 -23.88 -15.93 10.61
CA ALA A 92 -24.20 -17.35 10.58
C ALA A 92 -24.36 -17.95 11.98
N THR A 93 -23.55 -17.54 12.96
CA THR A 93 -23.71 -17.98 14.36
C THR A 93 -24.98 -17.46 15.03
N ILE A 94 -25.49 -16.29 14.61
CA ILE A 94 -26.71 -15.69 15.17
C ILE A 94 -27.97 -16.27 14.50
N SER A 95 -27.89 -16.60 13.20
CA SER A 95 -29.02 -17.11 12.42
C SER A 95 -29.11 -18.64 12.35
N ALA A 96 -28.17 -19.39 12.93
CA ALA A 96 -28.33 -20.83 13.08
C ALA A 96 -29.53 -21.08 14.00
N PRO A 97 -30.61 -21.76 13.54
CA PRO A 97 -31.69 -22.16 14.43
C PRO A 97 -31.05 -23.01 15.53
N ALA A 98 -31.40 -22.75 16.78
CA ALA A 98 -30.98 -23.58 17.90
C ALA A 98 -31.39 -25.02 17.57
N ALA A 99 -30.43 -25.80 17.08
CA ALA A 99 -30.60 -27.24 16.96
C ALA A 99 -30.79 -27.69 18.40
N THR A 100 -32.04 -27.95 18.76
CA THR A 100 -32.47 -28.63 19.97
C THR A 100 -31.80 -29.99 19.99
N ASN A 101 -30.54 -30.03 20.42
CA ASN A 101 -29.97 -31.18 21.08
C ASN A 101 -30.64 -31.22 22.46
N PRO A 102 -31.42 -32.26 22.79
CA PRO A 102 -31.97 -32.43 24.12
C PRO A 102 -30.86 -32.92 25.06
N ALA A 103 -29.89 -32.06 25.36
CA ALA A 103 -28.81 -32.34 26.33
C ALA A 103 -28.12 -31.08 26.91
N SER A 104 -28.74 -29.91 26.87
CA SER A 104 -28.15 -28.72 27.50
C SER A 104 -29.16 -27.96 28.34
N THR A 105 -29.40 -28.52 29.52
CA THR A 105 -29.74 -27.76 30.73
C THR A 105 -28.50 -26.97 31.14
N ALA A 106 -28.52 -25.65 30.98
CA ALA A 106 -27.62 -24.75 31.71
C ALA A 106 -28.05 -24.75 33.21
N PRO A 107 -27.14 -24.59 34.20
CA PRO A 107 -26.08 -23.57 34.24
C PRO A 107 -24.72 -24.10 34.70
N GLY A 108 -23.70 -23.91 33.88
CA GLY A 108 -22.33 -24.26 34.22
C GLY A 108 -21.49 -24.36 32.95
N SER A 109 -21.13 -23.21 32.38
CA SER A 109 -20.22 -23.15 31.23
C SER A 109 -18.84 -23.62 31.67
N THR A 110 -18.64 -24.93 31.70
CA THR A 110 -17.32 -25.52 31.85
C THR A 110 -16.56 -25.25 30.56
N LEU A 111 -15.44 -24.51 30.69
CA LEU A 111 -14.50 -24.31 29.61
C LEU A 111 -14.14 -25.67 29.00
N PRO A 112 -14.03 -25.79 27.66
CA PRO A 112 -13.55 -27.02 27.07
C PRO A 112 -12.18 -27.39 27.66
N PRO A 113 -11.91 -28.67 27.94
CA PRO A 113 -10.77 -29.10 28.75
C PRO A 113 -9.42 -28.62 28.21
N ALA A 114 -9.31 -28.47 26.88
CA ALA A 114 -8.12 -27.91 26.23
C ALA A 114 -7.85 -26.43 26.59
N ALA A 115 -8.91 -25.62 26.74
CA ALA A 115 -8.80 -24.22 27.14
C ALA A 115 -8.43 -24.06 28.62
N ALA A 116 -8.98 -24.91 29.49
CA ALA A 116 -8.63 -24.95 30.91
C ALA A 116 -7.14 -25.31 31.11
N ALA A 117 -6.63 -26.31 30.40
CA ALA A 117 -5.22 -26.69 30.45
C ALA A 117 -4.28 -25.59 29.91
N ALA A 118 -4.72 -24.82 28.91
CA ALA A 118 -3.95 -23.69 28.41
C ALA A 118 -3.86 -22.55 29.42
N LEU A 119 -4.96 -22.25 30.12
CA LEU A 119 -5.00 -21.24 31.18
C LEU A 119 -4.14 -21.62 32.39
N ALA A 120 -4.17 -22.89 32.81
CA ALA A 120 -3.33 -23.37 33.91
C ALA A 120 -1.83 -23.13 33.63
N ARG A 121 -1.35 -23.53 32.44
CA ARG A 121 0.04 -23.30 32.01
C ARG A 121 0.41 -21.81 31.91
N ALA A 122 -0.55 -20.96 31.54
CA ALA A 122 -0.33 -19.53 31.46
C ALA A 122 -0.21 -18.90 32.85
N LEU A 123 -1.02 -19.34 33.82
CA LEU A 123 -0.97 -18.90 35.21
C LEU A 123 0.34 -19.32 35.89
N GLU A 124 0.78 -20.57 35.71
CA GLU A 124 2.08 -21.05 36.23
C GLU A 124 3.25 -20.21 35.70
N LYS A 125 3.26 -19.92 34.39
CA LYS A 125 4.28 -19.03 33.79
C LYS A 125 4.22 -17.61 34.32
N ALA A 126 3.04 -17.10 34.65
CA ALA A 126 2.87 -15.76 35.20
C ALA A 126 3.35 -15.69 36.66
N GLN A 127 3.08 -16.72 37.46
CA GLN A 127 3.55 -16.83 38.84
C GLN A 127 5.07 -16.96 38.91
N ALA A 128 5.69 -17.75 38.04
CA ALA A 128 7.14 -17.89 37.96
C ALA A 128 7.89 -16.63 37.50
N ARG A 129 7.18 -15.63 36.96
CA ARG A 129 7.74 -14.34 36.48
C ARG A 129 7.50 -13.18 37.45
N ARG A 130 6.77 -13.41 38.53
CA ARG A 130 6.53 -12.41 39.58
C ARG A 130 7.77 -12.45 40.51
N PRO A 131 8.48 -11.33 40.71
CA PRO A 131 9.68 -11.30 41.54
C PRO A 131 9.38 -11.62 43.01
#